data_AF-A0A8C5KRH9-F1
#
_entry.id   AF-A0A8C5KRH9-F1
#
_cell.length_a   1.000
_cell.length_b   1.000
_cell.length_c   1.000
_cell.angle_alpha   90.00
_cell.angle_beta   90.00
_cell.angle_gamma   90.00
#
_symmetry.space_group_name_H-M   'P 1'
#
loop_
_entity.id
_entity.type
_entity.pdbx_description
1 polymer ?
#
loop_
_entity_poly.entity_id
_entity_poly.type
_entity_poly.pdbx_seq_one_letter_code
_entity_poly.pdbx_strand_id
1 'polypeptide(L)'
;MADVAGPSRAGVPAFWSRDVSDEEQSIVYVPGISTEGNTRSRHKLLTPKADGKVKTSRVTDASVSGESLKGAGDSVADMSERMKSASLKDLCLEDKRRIANLIKELARVSEEKEVTEERLKAEQESFEKKIRQLEEQNELIIREREDILCQSALVVNL
;
A
#
# COMPACT_ATOMS: atom_id res chain seq x y z
N MET A 1 50.13 16.72 17.79
CA MET A 1 49.26 17.45 18.75
C MET A 1 48.03 17.89 17.97
N ALA A 2 46.78 17.58 18.30
CA ALA A 2 46.18 16.92 19.45
C ALA A 2 44.85 16.28 19.01
N ASP A 3 44.44 15.22 19.71
CA ASP A 3 43.06 14.71 19.76
C ASP A 3 42.08 15.79 20.22
N VAL A 4 40.83 15.75 19.72
CA VAL A 4 39.65 16.11 20.53
C VAL A 4 38.40 15.34 20.04
N ALA A 5 38.03 14.38 20.89
CA ALA A 5 36.71 13.85 21.27
C ALA A 5 35.46 14.10 20.39
N GLY A 6 34.76 13.00 20.09
CA GLY A 6 33.33 13.01 19.76
C GLY A 6 32.42 13.21 20.98
N PRO A 7 31.10 13.26 20.76
CA PRO A 7 30.26 12.23 21.39
C PRO A 7 29.18 11.67 20.45
N SER A 8 29.04 10.35 20.50
CA SER A 8 27.85 9.63 20.05
C SER A 8 26.64 10.01 20.91
N ARG A 9 25.50 10.37 20.30
CA ARG A 9 24.18 9.83 20.68
C ARG A 9 23.02 10.36 19.83
N ALA A 10 22.11 9.42 19.60
CA ALA A 10 20.67 9.58 19.44
C ALA A 10 20.15 10.03 18.06
N GLY A 11 19.70 9.02 17.31
CA GLY A 11 18.46 9.06 16.54
C GLY A 11 18.39 10.13 15.45
N VAL A 12 18.75 9.75 14.23
CA VAL A 12 18.36 10.46 13.02
C VAL A 12 16.83 10.64 13.06
N PRO A 13 16.29 11.86 13.28
CA PRO A 13 14.89 12.10 13.01
C PRO A 13 14.76 12.12 11.49
N ALA A 14 13.81 11.33 10.97
CA ALA A 14 13.51 11.28 9.55
C ALA A 14 13.38 12.70 8.99
N PHE A 15 14.19 13.01 7.97
CA PHE A 15 14.31 14.30 7.32
C PHE A 15 13.07 14.59 6.47
N TRP A 16 11.94 14.87 7.12
CA TRP A 16 10.68 15.23 6.45
C TRP A 16 10.06 16.50 7.02
N SER A 17 10.88 17.40 7.55
CA SER A 17 10.38 18.71 7.98
C SER A 17 11.48 19.76 7.89
N ARG A 18 11.75 20.20 6.66
CA ARG A 18 12.13 21.58 6.44
C ARG A 18 11.40 22.07 5.20
N ASP A 19 10.18 22.51 5.43
CA ASP A 19 9.43 23.27 4.43
C ASP A 19 10.23 24.56 4.18
N VAL A 20 10.96 24.59 3.07
CA VAL A 20 11.42 25.85 2.49
C VAL A 20 10.15 26.57 2.01
N SER A 21 9.89 27.74 2.60
CA SER A 21 8.74 28.57 2.30
C SER A 21 8.62 28.77 0.79
N ASP A 22 7.44 28.53 0.23
CA ASP A 22 7.13 28.59 -1.22
C ASP A 22 7.30 30.00 -1.84
N GLU A 23 7.68 30.99 -1.04
CA GLU A 23 7.80 32.40 -1.41
C GLU A 23 9.07 32.72 -2.24
N GLU A 24 9.94 31.74 -2.49
CA GLU A 24 11.19 31.92 -3.27
C GLU A 24 11.24 31.06 -4.55
N GLN A 25 10.20 30.28 -4.87
CA GLN A 25 10.17 29.48 -6.10
C GLN A 25 9.60 30.29 -7.28
N SER A 26 10.34 30.30 -8.40
CA SER A 26 9.89 30.91 -9.65
C SER A 26 8.59 30.24 -10.12
N ILE A 27 7.51 31.02 -10.25
CA ILE A 27 6.22 30.54 -10.72
C ILE A 27 6.33 30.25 -12.23
N VAL A 28 6.68 29.02 -12.58
CA VAL A 28 6.55 28.51 -13.95
C VAL A 28 5.09 28.08 -14.14
N TYR A 29 4.40 28.67 -15.11
CA TYR A 29 3.01 28.29 -15.42
C TYR A 29 2.97 26.87 -15.98
N VAL A 30 2.41 25.95 -15.19
CA VAL A 30 2.13 24.57 -15.60
C VAL A 30 0.62 24.43 -15.85
N PRO A 31 0.18 24.10 -17.07
CA PRO A 31 -1.23 23.84 -17.33
C PRO A 31 -1.76 22.74 -16.40
N GLY A 32 -2.85 23.02 -15.67
CA GLY A 32 -3.49 22.07 -14.76
C GLY A 32 -3.26 22.30 -13.26
N ILE A 33 -2.36 23.21 -12.87
CA ILE A 33 -2.27 23.68 -11.47
C ILE A 33 -3.08 24.96 -11.31
N SER A 34 -4.09 24.94 -10.46
CA SER A 34 -4.78 26.16 -10.03
C SER A 34 -3.99 26.76 -8.88
N THR A 35 -3.76 28.08 -8.91
CA THR A 35 -3.17 28.83 -7.80
C THR A 35 -4.16 29.03 -6.65
N GLU A 36 -5.38 28.49 -6.73
CA GLU A 36 -6.32 28.52 -5.61
C GLU A 36 -5.92 27.49 -4.53
N GLY A 37 -5.47 28.01 -3.39
CA GLY A 37 -5.17 27.19 -2.21
C GLY A 37 -6.43 26.55 -1.64
N ASN A 38 -6.41 25.22 -1.50
CA ASN A 38 -7.45 24.43 -0.85
C ASN A 38 -7.52 24.74 0.66
N THR A 39 -8.39 25.66 1.06
CA THR A 39 -8.62 26.03 2.47
C THR A 39 -9.61 25.06 3.15
N ARG A 40 -9.24 23.79 3.30
CA ARG A 40 -10.06 22.84 4.07
C ARG A 40 -9.84 23.02 5.58
N SER A 41 -10.76 23.72 6.23
CA SER A 41 -10.81 23.91 7.69
C SER A 41 -10.87 22.56 8.41
N ARG A 42 -9.88 22.29 9.28
CA ARG A 42 -9.80 21.09 10.11
C ARG A 42 -10.71 21.26 11.34
N HIS A 43 -11.91 20.70 11.29
CA HIS A 43 -12.74 20.53 12.49
C HIS A 43 -12.08 19.51 13.44
N LYS A 44 -11.72 19.95 14.65
CA LYS A 44 -11.21 19.08 15.73
C LYS A 44 -12.40 18.39 16.40
N LEU A 45 -12.51 17.06 16.28
CA LEU A 45 -13.35 16.26 17.18
C LEU A 45 -12.58 15.98 18.48
N LEU A 46 -13.20 16.33 19.61
CA LEU A 46 -12.81 15.88 20.94
C LEU A 46 -13.18 14.40 21.11
N THR A 47 -12.20 13.57 21.46
CA THR A 47 -12.41 12.19 21.93
C THR A 47 -12.32 12.14 23.47
N PRO A 48 -13.28 11.54 24.18
CA PRO A 48 -13.11 11.20 25.60
C PRO A 48 -12.25 9.95 25.76
N LYS A 49 -11.30 9.98 26.70
CA LYS A 49 -10.47 8.83 27.08
C LYS A 49 -11.24 7.86 27.96
N ALA A 50 -11.10 6.56 27.69
CA ALA A 50 -11.42 5.49 28.62
C ALA A 50 -10.17 4.61 28.80
N ASP A 51 -9.61 4.63 30.00
CA ASP A 51 -8.50 3.79 30.46
C ASP A 51 -9.02 2.39 30.85
N GLY A 52 -8.32 1.33 30.44
CA GLY A 52 -8.78 -0.04 30.66
C GLY A 52 -7.80 -1.16 30.29
N LYS A 53 -6.58 -1.10 30.84
CA LYS A 53 -5.72 -2.23 31.27
C LYS A 53 -5.70 -3.51 30.43
N VAL A 54 -4.66 -3.65 29.59
CA VAL A 54 -4.24 -4.91 28.94
C VAL A 54 -3.50 -5.81 29.91
N LYS A 55 -3.77 -7.13 29.88
CA LYS A 55 -2.96 -8.16 30.55
C LYS A 55 -2.54 -9.23 29.52
N THR A 56 -1.25 -9.51 29.54
CA THR A 56 -0.44 -10.30 28.59
C THR A 56 -0.32 -11.78 28.98
N SER A 57 -0.23 -12.68 27.98
CA SER A 57 0.52 -13.96 27.96
C SER A 57 0.30 -14.62 26.59
N ARG A 58 1.24 -14.73 25.63
CA ARG A 58 2.53 -15.43 25.50
C ARG A 58 2.45 -16.99 25.46
N VAL A 59 2.95 -17.55 24.33
CA VAL A 59 3.70 -18.82 24.13
C VAL A 59 3.01 -20.04 23.46
N THR A 60 3.38 -20.22 22.18
CA THR A 60 3.85 -21.41 21.40
C THR A 60 3.00 -22.67 21.11
N ASP A 61 2.93 -22.95 19.80
CA ASP A 61 3.30 -24.17 19.04
C ASP A 61 2.96 -25.56 19.60
N ALA A 62 2.15 -26.30 18.84
CA ALA A 62 2.37 -27.73 18.59
C ALA A 62 1.57 -28.22 17.36
N SER A 63 2.28 -28.99 16.54
CA SER A 63 1.87 -29.73 15.35
C SER A 63 1.05 -30.98 15.71
N VAL A 64 0.81 -31.85 14.71
CA VAL A 64 0.29 -33.24 14.73
C VAL A 64 -1.19 -33.34 14.33
N SER A 65 -1.47 -33.59 13.05
CA SER A 65 -1.59 -34.91 12.38
C SER A 65 -2.94 -35.58 12.65
N GLY A 66 -3.73 -35.71 11.59
CA GLY A 66 -4.97 -36.48 11.60
C GLY A 66 -4.71 -37.97 11.54
N GLU A 67 -5.63 -38.73 12.12
CA GLU A 67 -6.16 -40.02 11.64
C GLU A 67 -6.94 -40.68 12.79
N SER A 68 -8.18 -41.12 12.50
CA SER A 68 -8.66 -42.48 12.78
C SER A 68 -10.18 -42.52 12.97
N LEU A 69 -10.77 -43.50 12.30
CA LEU A 69 -12.19 -43.77 12.17
C LEU A 69 -12.71 -44.62 13.34
N LYS A 70 -14.03 -44.49 13.57
CA LYS A 70 -14.95 -45.52 14.10
C LYS A 70 -14.93 -45.81 15.61
N GLY A 71 -16.11 -45.67 16.22
CA GLY A 71 -16.46 -46.28 17.51
C GLY A 71 -17.90 -45.97 17.89
N ALA A 72 -18.78 -46.98 17.77
CA ALA A 72 -20.15 -46.95 18.28
C ALA A 72 -20.15 -47.27 19.78
N GLY A 73 -21.01 -46.62 20.57
CA GLY A 73 -21.23 -47.00 21.96
C GLY A 73 -21.74 -45.87 22.86
N ASP A 74 -23.03 -45.92 23.12
CA ASP A 74 -23.81 -45.27 24.17
C ASP A 74 -23.10 -45.15 25.54
N SER A 75 -23.18 -43.98 26.19
CA SER A 75 -23.53 -43.83 27.62
C SER A 75 -23.16 -42.47 28.24
N VAL A 76 -24.04 -42.07 29.17
CA VAL A 76 -23.89 -41.12 30.29
C VAL A 76 -23.82 -39.62 29.96
N ALA A 77 -24.82 -38.93 30.50
CA ALA A 77 -24.95 -37.49 30.56
C ALA A 77 -23.80 -36.81 31.34
N ASP A 78 -23.68 -35.52 31.06
CA ASP A 78 -23.02 -34.49 31.86
C ASP A 78 -21.55 -34.19 31.50
N MET A 79 -21.27 -32.90 31.33
CA MET A 79 -19.99 -32.27 30.93
C MET A 79 -19.63 -32.15 29.43
N SER A 80 -20.58 -32.30 28.49
CA SER A 80 -20.44 -31.72 27.13
C SER A 80 -21.27 -30.43 26.94
N GLU A 81 -21.56 -29.74 28.03
CA GLU A 81 -22.28 -28.45 28.02
C GLU A 81 -21.37 -27.25 28.32
N ARG A 82 -20.06 -27.45 28.46
CA ARG A 82 -19.14 -26.37 28.87
C ARG A 82 -18.05 -26.05 27.85
N MET A 83 -18.11 -26.58 26.64
CA MET A 83 -17.27 -26.10 25.53
C MET A 83 -18.06 -26.11 24.23
N LYS A 84 -19.34 -25.70 24.28
CA LYS A 84 -20.10 -25.35 23.07
C LYS A 84 -19.57 -23.98 22.63
N SER A 85 -18.41 -23.99 21.97
CA SER A 85 -17.91 -22.85 21.20
C SER A 85 -19.08 -22.29 20.41
N ALA A 86 -19.42 -21.01 20.62
CA ALA A 86 -20.52 -20.32 19.96
C ALA A 86 -20.64 -20.82 18.51
N SER A 87 -21.71 -21.56 18.21
CA SER A 87 -21.85 -22.21 16.92
C SER A 87 -22.28 -21.16 15.91
N LEU A 88 -21.79 -21.23 14.68
CA LEU A 88 -22.22 -20.33 13.58
C LEU A 88 -23.75 -20.40 13.31
N LYS A 89 -24.42 -21.43 13.87
CA LYS A 89 -25.87 -21.61 13.87
C LYS A 89 -26.60 -20.68 14.85
N ASP A 90 -25.95 -20.22 15.91
CA ASP A 90 -26.52 -19.42 17.01
C ASP A 90 -26.61 -17.92 16.69
N LEU A 91 -26.14 -17.50 15.51
CA LEU A 91 -26.27 -16.12 15.08
C LEU A 91 -27.74 -15.79 14.76
N CYS A 92 -28.26 -14.70 15.32
CA CYS A 92 -29.66 -14.35 15.13
C CYS A 92 -29.95 -14.00 13.66
N LEU A 93 -31.23 -14.08 13.26
CA LEU A 93 -31.63 -13.82 11.87
C LEU A 93 -31.20 -12.43 11.38
N GLU A 94 -31.20 -11.45 12.30
CA GLU A 94 -30.80 -10.08 11.98
C GLU A 94 -29.30 -9.98 11.72
N ASP A 95 -28.47 -10.62 12.52
CA ASP A 95 -27.02 -10.63 12.31
C ASP A 95 -26.66 -11.36 11.02
N LYS A 96 -27.33 -12.48 10.71
CA LYS A 96 -27.18 -13.20 9.44
C LYS A 96 -27.50 -12.30 8.25
N ARG A 97 -28.56 -11.48 8.36
CA ARG A 97 -28.93 -10.48 7.35
C ARG A 97 -27.86 -9.41 7.20
N ARG A 98 -27.36 -8.85 8.30
CA ARG A 98 -26.31 -7.83 8.28
C ARG A 98 -25.02 -8.36 7.64
N ILE A 99 -24.60 -9.57 8.00
CA ILE A 99 -23.43 -10.22 7.40
C ILE A 99 -23.65 -10.47 5.91
N ALA A 100 -24.81 -10.99 5.51
CA ALA A 100 -25.11 -11.24 4.10
C ALA A 100 -25.05 -9.96 3.26
N ASN A 101 -25.59 -8.84 3.77
CA ASN A 101 -25.51 -7.55 3.10
C ASN A 101 -24.07 -7.05 3.03
N LEU A 102 -23.29 -7.18 4.11
CA LEU A 102 -21.88 -6.79 4.10
C LEU A 102 -21.09 -7.59 3.05
N ILE A 103 -21.29 -8.90 2.96
CA ILE A 103 -20.64 -9.75 1.94
C ILE A 103 -21.01 -9.28 0.53
N LYS A 104 -22.29 -8.96 0.28
CA LYS A 104 -22.73 -8.46 -1.02
C LYS A 104 -22.06 -7.14 -1.38
N GLU A 105 -22.01 -6.19 -0.45
CA GLU A 105 -21.36 -4.91 -0.69
C GLU A 105 -19.86 -5.06 -0.88
N LEU A 106 -19.19 -5.92 -0.10
CA LEU A 106 -17.76 -6.20 -0.29
C LEU A 106 -17.48 -6.81 -1.66
N ALA A 107 -18.29 -7.77 -2.11
CA ALA A 107 -18.17 -8.36 -3.44
C ALA A 107 -18.34 -7.30 -4.54
N ARG A 108 -19.41 -6.49 -4.46
CA ARG A 108 -19.68 -5.40 -5.42
C ARG A 108 -18.55 -4.38 -5.45
N VAL A 109 -18.11 -3.88 -4.30
CA VAL A 109 -17.03 -2.89 -4.19
C VAL A 109 -15.71 -3.47 -4.67
N SER A 110 -15.44 -4.76 -4.46
CA SER A 110 -14.23 -5.40 -4.95
C SER A 110 -14.20 -5.52 -6.48
N GLU A 111 -15.33 -5.83 -7.12
CA GLU A 111 -15.44 -5.88 -8.59
C GLU A 111 -15.27 -4.48 -9.19
N GLU A 112 -15.96 -3.47 -8.63
CA GLU A 112 -15.80 -2.07 -9.06
C GLU A 112 -14.34 -1.61 -8.96
N LYS A 113 -13.66 -1.99 -7.86
CA LYS A 113 -12.24 -1.70 -7.66
C LYS A 113 -11.37 -2.39 -8.71
N GLU A 114 -11.55 -3.69 -8.93
CA GLU A 114 -10.79 -4.47 -9.92
C GLU A 114 -10.90 -3.86 -11.32
N VAL A 115 -12.10 -3.45 -11.75
CA VAL A 115 -12.31 -2.79 -13.05
C VAL A 115 -11.48 -1.50 -13.18
N THR A 116 -11.44 -0.70 -12.12
CA THR A 116 -10.65 0.55 -12.14
C THR A 116 -9.14 0.30 -12.10
N GLU A 117 -8.70 -0.72 -11.37
CA GLU A 117 -7.29 -1.12 -11.30
C GLU A 117 -6.80 -1.66 -12.65
N GLU A 118 -7.58 -2.51 -13.31
CA GLU A 118 -7.26 -3.01 -14.65
C GLU A 118 -7.20 -1.88 -15.69
N ARG A 119 -8.14 -0.91 -15.62
CA ARG A 119 -8.08 0.27 -16.50
C ARG A 119 -6.82 1.09 -16.27
N LEU A 120 -6.46 1.35 -15.02
CA LEU A 120 -5.26 2.11 -14.68
C LEU A 120 -4.00 1.38 -15.15
N LYS A 121 -3.94 0.07 -14.94
CA LYS A 121 -2.81 -0.77 -15.36
C LYS A 121 -2.65 -0.76 -16.88
N ALA A 122 -3.74 -0.90 -17.63
CA ALA A 122 -3.71 -0.83 -19.09
C ALA A 122 -3.20 0.54 -19.58
N GLU A 123 -3.62 1.63 -18.93
CA GLU A 123 -3.13 2.97 -19.21
C GLU A 123 -1.63 3.12 -18.91
N GLN A 124 -1.17 2.63 -17.75
CA GLN A 124 0.25 2.59 -17.40
C GLN A 124 1.09 1.81 -18.44
N GLU A 125 0.66 0.60 -18.80
CA GLU A 125 1.33 -0.20 -19.82
C GLU A 125 1.40 0.50 -21.18
N SER A 126 0.36 1.27 -21.53
CA SER A 126 0.33 2.06 -22.76
C SER A 126 1.40 3.16 -22.75
N PHE A 127 1.55 3.86 -21.62
CA PHE A 127 2.57 4.89 -21.46
C PHE A 127 3.98 4.30 -21.45
N GLU A 128 4.20 3.19 -20.77
CA GLU A 128 5.51 2.51 -20.81
C GLU A 128 5.90 2.07 -22.21
N LYS A 129 4.96 1.52 -22.99
CA LYS A 129 5.19 1.18 -24.40
C LYS A 129 5.56 2.43 -25.20
N LYS A 130 4.87 3.55 -24.97
CA LYS A 130 5.15 4.79 -25.68
C LYS A 130 6.52 5.37 -25.33
N ILE A 131 6.92 5.31 -24.06
CA ILE A 131 8.25 5.72 -23.60
C ILE A 131 9.33 4.89 -24.28
N ARG A 132 9.21 3.56 -24.25
CA ARG A 132 10.17 2.65 -24.93
C ARG A 132 10.32 2.95 -26.41
N GLN A 133 9.21 3.19 -27.12
CA GLN A 133 9.25 3.57 -28.54
C GLN A 133 9.98 4.89 -28.77
N LEU A 134 9.75 5.90 -27.92
CA LEU A 134 10.41 7.19 -28.04
C LEU A 134 11.90 7.09 -27.72
N GLU A 135 12.28 6.27 -26.75
CA GLU A 135 13.68 5.98 -26.42
C GLU A 135 14.40 5.33 -27.61
N GLU A 136 13.79 4.29 -28.21
CA GLU A 136 14.35 3.62 -29.40
C GLU A 136 14.49 4.57 -30.59
N GLN A 137 13.49 5.43 -30.83
CA GLN A 137 13.57 6.47 -31.86
C GLN A 137 14.70 7.47 -31.59
N ASN A 138 14.88 7.90 -30.34
CA ASN A 138 15.95 8.81 -29.96
C ASN A 138 17.33 8.16 -30.15
N GLU A 139 17.49 6.88 -29.81
CA GLU A 139 18.75 6.14 -30.03
C GLU A 139 19.10 6.01 -31.52
N LEU A 140 18.11 5.80 -32.39
CA LEU A 140 18.31 5.82 -33.85
C LEU A 140 18.80 7.19 -34.31
N ILE A 141 18.13 8.26 -33.88
CA ILE A 141 18.50 9.63 -34.23
C ILE A 141 19.92 9.97 -33.76
N ILE A 142 20.30 9.56 -32.55
CA ILE A 142 21.64 9.79 -32.02
C ILE A 142 22.68 9.07 -32.88
N ARG A 143 22.47 7.79 -33.18
CA ARG A 143 23.39 7.01 -34.02
C ARG A 143 23.57 7.60 -35.41
N GLU A 144 22.47 7.98 -36.07
CA GLU A 144 22.53 8.62 -37.39
C GLU A 144 23.29 9.95 -37.34
N ARG A 145 23.08 10.75 -36.29
CA ARG A 145 23.83 12.01 -36.09
C ARG A 145 25.32 11.76 -35.90
N GLU A 146 25.68 10.74 -35.13
CA GLU A 146 27.08 10.34 -34.92
C GLU A 146 27.73 9.87 -36.23
N ASP A 147 27.03 9.03 -37.00
CA ASP A 147 27.51 8.54 -38.30
C ASP A 147 27.76 9.68 -39.29
N ILE A 148 26.81 10.63 -39.40
CA ILE A 148 26.95 11.82 -40.24
C ILE A 148 28.12 12.68 -39.76
N LEU A 149 28.27 12.87 -38.45
CA LEU A 149 29.37 13.64 -37.87
C LEU A 149 30.72 12.97 -38.17
N CYS A 150 30.83 11.64 -38.01
CA CYS A 150 32.02 10.87 -38.36
C CYS A 150 32.37 11.00 -39.84
N GLN A 151 31.39 10.85 -40.74
CA GLN A 151 31.62 10.99 -42.19
C GLN A 151 32.07 12.40 -42.57
N SER A 152 31.41 13.43 -42.05
CA SER A 152 31.76 14.83 -42.32
C SER A 152 33.16 15.17 -41.79
N ALA A 153 33.53 14.70 -40.59
CA ALA A 153 34.86 14.86 -40.05
C ALA A 153 35.93 14.21 -40.95
N LEU A 154 35.66 13.02 -41.50
CA LEU A 154 36.60 12.38 -42.43
C LEU A 154 36.79 13.20 -43.72
N VAL A 155 35.71 13.77 -44.27
CA VAL A 155 35.75 14.58 -45.49
C VAL A 155 36.53 15.90 -45.27
N VAL A 156 36.41 16.53 -44.10
CA VAL A 156 37.13 17.79 -43.80
C VAL A 156 38.63 17.56 -43.57
N ASN A 157 39.03 16.35 -43.16
CA ASN A 157 40.43 16.01 -42.89
C ASN A 157 41.16 15.39 -44.11
N LEU A 158 40.53 15.32 -45.28
CA LEU A 158 41.08 14.88 -46.57
C LEU A 158 41.38 16.09 -47.46
#